data_AF-A0A821INT6-F1
#
_entry.id   AF-A0A821INT6-F1
#
_cell.length_a   1.000
_cell.length_b   1.000
_cell.length_c   1.000
_cell.angle_alpha   90.00
_cell.angle_beta   90.00
_cell.angle_gamma   90.00
#
_symmetry.space_group_name_H-M   'P 1'
#
loop_
_entity.id
_entity.type
_entity.pdbx_description
1 polymer ?
#
loop_
_entity_poly.entity_id
_entity_poly.type
_entity_poly.pdbx_seq_one_letter_code
_entity_poly.pdbx_strand_id
1 'polypeptide(L)'
;KKHAADISDHFHDNVSYKARERKSAFPQFRLQSHEPFPLLCQKIANDWIENRNYRYEDKSIVLSFILETDSSVECLIDKFSRFHIQLFLIVRGLLSSEVLLVAFKKRYRVNYGVNPNASFNRLMAVPFRAKDVALDRTEYGHPDVALVLTHLSYYYSGLNESQLSQCFKRLNEQETDPASIYDQWILYEDEKDVPKSIRQWNGINLKDYQQNIDYIFPTFRYNMLVINYFLDYFVFPREAKQFPSKLVASAWDLSSSLRTNIITGFSGTNDTQLLLPVHIRQDDLPELQKTDAIVVNNLLKTENENYQCLPINIASENILKQIVDHQEIVNVILDVGA
;
A
#
# COMPACT_ATOMS: atom_id res chain seq x y z
N LYS A 1 0.45 -18.10 -0.07
CA LYS A 1 -0.72 -19.00 0.02
C LYS A 1 -0.37 -20.34 0.66
N LYS A 2 0.53 -21.15 0.07
CA LYS A 2 0.95 -22.48 0.59
C LYS A 2 1.25 -22.49 2.09
N HIS A 3 1.97 -21.49 2.59
CA HIS A 3 2.40 -21.41 3.99
C HIS A 3 1.46 -20.59 4.91
N ALA A 4 0.36 -20.04 4.41
CA ALA A 4 -0.44 -19.08 5.18
C ALA A 4 -1.15 -19.71 6.38
N ALA A 5 -1.69 -20.93 6.22
CA ALA A 5 -2.32 -21.68 7.30
C ALA A 5 -1.28 -22.08 8.36
N ASP A 6 -0.21 -22.74 7.92
CA ASP A 6 0.91 -23.16 8.76
C ASP A 6 1.51 -22.02 9.60
N ILE A 7 1.74 -20.84 9.01
CA ILE A 7 2.21 -19.66 9.74
C ILE A 7 1.16 -19.15 10.75
N SER A 8 -0.12 -19.21 10.41
CA SER A 8 -1.20 -18.84 11.34
C SER A 8 -1.33 -19.82 12.50
N ASP A 9 -1.02 -21.09 12.29
CA ASP A 9 -1.07 -22.13 13.32
C ASP A 9 0.11 -22.00 14.29
N HIS A 10 1.29 -21.63 13.79
CA HIS A 10 2.46 -21.38 14.63
C HIS A 10 2.39 -20.06 15.41
N PHE A 11 1.71 -19.04 14.87
CA PHE A 11 1.68 -17.67 15.42
C PHE A 11 0.24 -17.13 15.55
N HIS A 12 -0.61 -17.82 16.31
CA HIS A 12 -2.04 -17.53 16.43
C HIS A 12 -2.35 -16.06 16.79
N ASP A 13 -1.62 -15.46 17.74
CA ASP A 13 -1.88 -14.09 18.19
C ASP A 13 -1.31 -13.02 17.26
N ASN A 14 -0.36 -13.40 16.39
CA ASN A 14 0.37 -12.47 15.54
C ASN A 14 -0.08 -12.51 14.07
N VAL A 15 -1.03 -13.37 13.73
CA VAL A 15 -1.51 -13.55 12.36
C VAL A 15 -3.03 -13.52 12.34
N SER A 16 -3.61 -12.78 11.39
CA SER A 16 -5.03 -12.86 11.07
C SER A 16 -5.18 -13.68 9.80
N TYR A 17 -5.74 -14.88 9.92
CA TYR A 17 -5.96 -15.79 8.81
C TYR A 17 -7.45 -16.14 8.66
N LYS A 18 -7.92 -16.14 7.41
CA LYS A 18 -9.24 -16.68 7.05
C LYS A 18 -9.11 -17.46 5.76
N ALA A 19 -9.37 -18.76 5.84
CA ALA A 19 -9.45 -19.63 4.68
C ALA A 19 -10.56 -19.18 3.72
N ARG A 20 -10.43 -19.57 2.45
CA ARG A 20 -11.46 -19.42 1.43
C ARG A 20 -12.04 -20.79 1.11
N GLU A 21 -13.29 -20.80 0.68
CA GLU A 21 -13.99 -22.04 0.31
C GLU A 21 -13.30 -22.76 -0.85
N ARG A 22 -12.89 -21.99 -1.87
CA ARG A 22 -12.21 -22.54 -3.05
C ARG A 22 -10.70 -22.57 -2.85
N LYS A 23 -10.10 -23.71 -3.21
CA LYS A 23 -8.64 -23.89 -3.19
C LYS A 23 -7.92 -22.86 -4.02
N SER A 24 -8.44 -22.44 -5.17
CA SER A 24 -7.76 -21.49 -6.06
C SER A 24 -7.65 -20.08 -5.47
N ALA A 25 -8.52 -19.73 -4.52
CA ALA A 25 -8.58 -18.41 -3.93
C ALA A 25 -7.45 -18.15 -2.93
N PHE A 26 -6.99 -16.90 -2.86
CA PHE A 26 -6.02 -16.51 -1.84
C PHE A 26 -6.71 -16.30 -0.49
N PRO A 27 -6.20 -16.88 0.61
CA PRO A 27 -6.77 -16.68 1.94
C PRO A 27 -6.60 -15.22 2.39
N GLN A 28 -7.52 -14.71 3.21
CA GLN A 28 -7.23 -13.45 3.88
C GLN A 28 -6.13 -13.69 4.89
N PHE A 29 -5.03 -12.96 4.77
CA PHE A 29 -3.83 -13.17 5.55
C PHE A 29 -3.23 -11.81 5.88
N ARG A 30 -3.02 -11.54 7.17
CA ARG A 30 -2.42 -10.31 7.67
C ARG A 30 -1.48 -10.61 8.81
N LEU A 31 -0.33 -9.96 8.83
CA LEU A 31 0.61 -9.97 9.95
C LEU A 31 0.23 -8.86 10.93
N GLN A 32 0.19 -9.18 12.23
CA GLN A 32 -0.07 -8.24 13.31
C GLN A 32 1.23 -7.74 13.95
N SER A 33 2.26 -8.59 14.00
CA SER A 33 3.62 -8.25 14.43
C SER A 33 4.66 -8.62 13.36
N HIS A 34 5.93 -8.31 13.63
CA HIS A 34 7.06 -8.70 12.77
C HIS A 34 7.41 -10.19 12.95
N GLU A 35 7.20 -10.73 14.14
CA GLU A 35 7.66 -12.05 14.59
C GLU A 35 7.41 -13.23 13.63
N PRO A 36 6.26 -13.37 12.94
CA PRO A 36 6.04 -14.49 12.03
C PRO A 36 6.79 -14.36 10.69
N PHE A 37 7.27 -13.15 10.37
CA PHE A 37 7.77 -12.80 9.04
C PHE A 37 9.08 -13.50 8.67
N PRO A 38 10.11 -13.61 9.54
CA PRO A 38 11.32 -14.35 9.22
C PRO A 38 11.06 -15.82 8.83
N LEU A 39 10.18 -16.52 9.57
CA LEU A 39 9.83 -17.90 9.25
C LEU A 39 9.05 -17.98 7.93
N LEU A 40 8.15 -17.04 7.68
CA LEU A 40 7.44 -16.95 6.40
C LEU A 40 8.42 -16.73 5.24
N CYS A 41 9.38 -15.82 5.39
CA CYS A 41 10.43 -15.58 4.39
C CYS A 41 11.25 -16.83 4.12
N GLN A 42 11.68 -17.55 5.16
CA GLN A 42 12.44 -18.79 5.02
C GLN A 42 11.65 -19.86 4.26
N LYS A 43 10.37 -20.06 4.60
CA LYS A 43 9.51 -21.02 3.90
C LYS A 43 9.28 -20.65 2.43
N ILE A 44 9.02 -19.38 2.13
CA ILE A 44 8.86 -18.89 0.75
C ILE A 44 10.16 -19.07 -0.04
N ALA A 45 11.30 -18.70 0.54
CA ALA A 45 12.61 -18.81 -0.11
C ALA A 45 12.97 -20.26 -0.44
N ASN A 46 12.72 -21.18 0.50
CA ASN A 46 12.95 -22.62 0.30
C ASN A 46 12.05 -23.19 -0.80
N ASP A 47 10.75 -22.92 -0.77
CA ASP A 47 9.83 -23.37 -1.82
C ASP A 47 10.22 -22.79 -3.19
N TRP A 48 10.64 -21.53 -3.23
CA TRP A 48 11.05 -20.86 -4.45
C TRP A 48 12.34 -21.46 -5.03
N ILE A 49 13.38 -21.73 -4.22
CA ILE A 49 14.67 -22.28 -4.69
C ILE A 49 14.59 -23.77 -5.04
N GLU A 50 13.74 -24.54 -4.35
CA GLU A 50 13.55 -25.97 -4.62
C GLU A 50 13.04 -26.22 -6.03
N ASN A 51 12.14 -25.35 -6.51
CA ASN A 51 11.59 -25.37 -7.85
C ASN A 51 12.54 -24.82 -8.94
N ARG A 52 13.81 -24.53 -8.60
CA ARG A 52 14.83 -24.05 -9.54
C ARG A 52 15.89 -25.11 -9.84
N ASN A 53 16.28 -25.16 -11.11
CA ASN A 53 17.34 -26.02 -11.64
C ASN A 53 18.74 -25.39 -11.43
N TYR A 54 19.12 -25.17 -10.17
CA TYR A 54 20.48 -24.75 -9.79
C TYR A 54 21.25 -25.89 -9.14
N ARG A 55 22.58 -25.84 -9.20
CA ARG A 55 23.46 -26.79 -8.48
C ARG A 55 23.20 -26.71 -6.99
N TYR A 56 23.29 -27.85 -6.30
CA TYR A 56 23.02 -27.94 -4.86
C TYR A 56 23.83 -26.93 -4.03
N GLU A 57 25.13 -26.81 -4.32
CA GLU A 57 26.04 -25.87 -3.66
C GLU A 57 25.71 -24.40 -3.95
N ASP A 58 25.12 -24.11 -5.11
CA ASP A 58 24.75 -22.74 -5.47
C ASP A 58 23.41 -22.34 -4.82
N LYS A 59 22.54 -23.31 -4.46
CA LYS A 59 21.25 -23.03 -3.80
C LYS A 59 21.44 -22.40 -2.41
N SER A 60 22.42 -22.86 -1.64
CA SER A 60 22.70 -22.29 -0.31
C SER A 60 23.19 -20.85 -0.39
N ILE A 61 24.05 -20.55 -1.37
CA ILE A 61 24.55 -19.18 -1.64
C ILE A 61 23.38 -18.26 -2.00
N VAL A 62 22.47 -18.72 -2.88
CA VAL A 62 21.30 -17.92 -3.26
C VAL A 62 20.36 -17.71 -2.08
N LEU A 63 20.10 -18.75 -1.28
CA LEU A 63 19.24 -18.64 -0.09
C LEU A 63 19.78 -17.62 0.92
N SER A 64 21.06 -17.68 1.26
CA SER A 64 21.69 -16.68 2.14
C SER A 64 21.58 -15.29 1.53
N PHE A 65 21.92 -15.14 0.24
CA PHE A 65 21.86 -13.84 -0.45
C PHE A 65 20.46 -13.20 -0.47
N ILE A 66 19.38 -13.98 -0.62
CA ILE A 66 18.01 -13.43 -0.67
C ILE A 66 17.42 -13.16 0.72
N LEU A 67 17.88 -13.88 1.75
CA LEU A 67 17.38 -13.75 3.13
C LEU A 67 18.18 -12.74 3.96
N GLU A 68 19.41 -12.41 3.57
CA GLU A 68 20.29 -11.50 4.31
C GLU A 68 20.55 -10.20 3.53
N THR A 69 20.36 -9.05 4.18
CA THR A 69 20.58 -7.74 3.56
C THR A 69 22.04 -7.30 3.52
N ASP A 70 22.93 -8.00 4.19
CA ASP A 70 24.34 -7.61 4.30
C ASP A 70 25.23 -8.34 3.27
N SER A 71 24.70 -9.33 2.57
CA SER A 71 25.45 -10.08 1.56
C SER A 71 25.70 -9.25 0.30
N SER A 72 26.96 -9.21 -0.18
CA SER A 72 27.36 -8.55 -1.43
C SER A 72 26.87 -9.34 -2.66
N VAL A 73 26.56 -8.62 -3.75
CA VAL A 73 26.23 -9.22 -5.07
C VAL A 73 27.43 -9.93 -5.69
N GLU A 74 28.65 -9.58 -5.29
CA GLU A 74 29.90 -10.13 -5.83
C GLU A 74 29.97 -11.66 -5.73
N CYS A 75 29.35 -12.27 -4.70
CA CYS A 75 29.32 -13.73 -4.55
C CYS A 75 28.53 -14.46 -5.65
N LEU A 76 27.76 -13.73 -6.48
CA LEU A 76 26.90 -14.26 -7.53
C LEU A 76 27.41 -13.99 -8.95
N ILE A 77 28.23 -12.95 -9.15
CA ILE A 77 28.58 -12.41 -10.48
C ILE A 77 29.23 -13.48 -11.37
N ASP A 78 30.11 -14.30 -10.80
CA ASP A 78 30.84 -15.34 -11.56
C ASP A 78 30.05 -16.65 -11.70
N LYS A 79 28.95 -16.80 -10.97
CA LYS A 79 28.15 -18.04 -10.91
C LYS A 79 26.86 -17.96 -11.71
N PHE A 80 26.30 -16.77 -11.86
CA PHE A 80 24.96 -16.56 -12.40
C PHE A 80 24.93 -15.49 -13.47
N SER A 81 24.03 -15.66 -14.45
CA SER A 81 23.80 -14.62 -15.46
C SER A 81 23.16 -13.38 -14.82
N ARG A 82 23.31 -12.22 -15.48
CA ARG A 82 22.68 -10.96 -15.05
C ARG A 82 21.17 -11.10 -14.79
N PHE A 83 20.49 -11.86 -15.63
CA PHE A 83 19.06 -12.13 -15.48
C PHE A 83 18.74 -12.84 -14.15
N HIS A 84 19.51 -13.86 -13.79
CA HIS A 84 19.34 -14.56 -12.53
C HIS A 84 19.64 -13.66 -11.33
N ILE A 85 20.70 -12.86 -11.40
CA ILE A 85 21.06 -11.90 -10.35
C ILE A 85 19.92 -10.88 -10.14
N GLN A 86 19.33 -10.36 -11.23
CA GLN A 86 18.16 -9.47 -11.15
C GLN A 86 16.98 -10.15 -10.45
N LEU A 87 16.69 -11.40 -10.80
CA LEU A 87 15.63 -12.17 -10.15
C LEU A 87 15.92 -12.36 -8.65
N PHE A 88 17.17 -12.63 -8.27
CA PHE A 88 17.55 -12.78 -6.86
C PHE A 88 17.39 -11.47 -6.10
N LEU A 89 17.77 -10.34 -6.70
CA LEU A 89 17.56 -9.01 -6.12
C LEU A 89 16.07 -8.69 -5.94
N ILE A 90 15.20 -9.07 -6.89
CA ILE A 90 13.75 -8.91 -6.74
C ILE A 90 13.23 -9.74 -5.56
N VAL A 91 13.64 -11.01 -5.45
CA VAL A 91 13.23 -11.87 -4.33
C VAL A 91 13.75 -11.34 -3.00
N ARG A 92 15.01 -10.88 -2.95
CA ARG A 92 15.60 -10.22 -1.78
C ARG A 92 14.80 -8.99 -1.37
N GLY A 93 14.45 -8.12 -2.32
CA GLY A 93 13.61 -6.94 -2.09
C GLY A 93 12.25 -7.29 -1.49
N LEU A 94 11.60 -8.34 -2.01
CA LEU A 94 10.31 -8.82 -1.51
C LEU A 94 10.39 -9.39 -0.09
N LEU A 95 11.47 -10.12 0.22
CA LEU A 95 11.66 -10.85 1.46
C LEU A 95 12.42 -10.03 2.51
N SER A 96 13.75 -9.96 2.38
CA SER A 96 14.64 -9.39 3.40
C SER A 96 14.64 -7.86 3.42
N SER A 97 14.26 -7.20 2.33
CA SER A 97 13.94 -5.75 2.34
C SER A 97 12.47 -5.46 2.68
N GLU A 98 11.74 -6.45 3.18
CA GLU A 98 10.47 -6.31 3.89
C GLU A 98 9.29 -5.73 3.08
N VAL A 99 9.35 -5.69 1.75
CA VAL A 99 8.21 -5.22 0.94
C VAL A 99 6.96 -6.06 1.21
N LEU A 100 7.09 -7.39 1.33
CA LEU A 100 5.96 -8.25 1.70
C LEU A 100 5.47 -8.00 3.13
N LEU A 101 6.35 -7.72 4.10
CA LEU A 101 5.95 -7.40 5.46
C LEU A 101 5.10 -6.13 5.48
N VAL A 102 5.58 -5.07 4.82
CA VAL A 102 4.86 -3.79 4.71
C VAL A 102 3.47 -4.02 4.12
N ALA A 103 3.35 -4.85 3.08
CA ALA A 103 2.06 -5.17 2.48
C ALA A 103 1.16 -6.00 3.41
N PHE A 104 1.69 -7.05 4.03
CA PHE A 104 0.94 -7.95 4.91
C PHE A 104 0.56 -7.35 6.25
N LYS A 105 1.20 -6.27 6.71
CA LYS A 105 0.75 -5.53 7.91
C LYS A 105 -0.45 -4.62 7.64
N LYS A 106 -0.67 -4.21 6.38
CA LYS A 106 -1.77 -3.31 6.03
C LYS A 106 -3.11 -4.03 6.04
N ARG A 107 -4.15 -3.33 6.50
CA ARG A 107 -5.54 -3.79 6.50
C ARG A 107 -6.22 -3.46 5.19
N TYR A 108 -6.64 -4.49 4.46
CA TYR A 108 -7.46 -4.32 3.26
C TYR A 108 -8.77 -3.58 3.59
N ARG A 109 -9.18 -2.67 2.69
CA ARG A 109 -10.33 -1.75 2.81
C ARG A 109 -10.27 -0.76 3.98
N VAL A 110 -9.14 -0.68 4.69
CA VAL A 110 -8.92 0.29 5.78
C VAL A 110 -7.69 1.13 5.51
N ASN A 111 -6.57 0.49 5.16
CA ASN A 111 -5.33 1.18 4.79
C ASN A 111 -5.14 1.24 3.27
N TYR A 112 -5.73 0.30 2.53
CA TYR A 112 -5.56 0.21 1.08
C TYR A 112 -6.71 -0.54 0.41
N GLY A 113 -6.84 -0.35 -0.91
CA GLY A 113 -7.75 -1.11 -1.76
C GLY A 113 -7.81 -0.51 -3.16
N VAL A 114 -8.55 -1.15 -4.06
CA VAL A 114 -8.96 -0.54 -5.33
C VAL A 114 -10.24 0.25 -5.07
N ASN A 115 -10.30 1.49 -5.56
CA ASN A 115 -11.47 2.33 -5.38
C ASN A 115 -12.63 1.81 -6.27
N PRO A 116 -13.80 1.47 -5.70
CA PRO A 116 -14.93 0.99 -6.49
C PRO A 116 -15.67 2.11 -7.25
N ASN A 117 -15.37 3.38 -6.97
CA ASN A 117 -16.03 4.51 -7.62
C ASN A 117 -15.68 4.55 -9.13
N ALA A 118 -16.70 4.43 -9.98
CA ALA A 118 -16.54 4.47 -11.44
C ALA A 118 -15.92 5.78 -11.96
N SER A 119 -16.05 6.89 -11.23
CA SER A 119 -15.38 8.15 -11.57
C SER A 119 -13.88 8.13 -11.21
N PHE A 120 -13.44 7.19 -10.39
CA PHE A 120 -12.05 6.98 -10.02
C PHE A 120 -11.42 5.95 -10.97
N ASN A 121 -10.90 6.44 -12.10
CA ASN A 121 -10.38 5.63 -13.21
C ASN A 121 -9.09 4.82 -12.91
N ARG A 122 -8.75 4.55 -11.64
CA ARG A 122 -7.56 3.78 -11.25
C ARG A 122 -7.94 2.35 -10.84
N LEU A 123 -7.25 1.38 -11.40
CA LEU A 123 -7.40 -0.05 -11.16
C LEU A 123 -6.34 -0.59 -10.18
N MET A 124 -5.29 0.16 -9.87
CA MET A 124 -4.28 -0.16 -8.86
C MET A 124 -4.75 0.20 -7.45
N ALA A 125 -4.15 -0.49 -6.47
CA ALA A 125 -4.41 -0.20 -5.07
C ALA A 125 -3.93 1.21 -4.69
N VAL A 126 -4.78 1.92 -3.94
CA VAL A 126 -4.49 3.26 -3.40
C VAL A 126 -4.61 3.26 -1.88
N PRO A 127 -3.95 4.19 -1.19
CA PRO A 127 -4.16 4.43 0.24
C PRO A 127 -5.61 4.78 0.58
N PHE A 128 -6.09 4.31 1.74
CA PHE A 128 -7.41 4.62 2.26
C PHE A 128 -7.28 5.51 3.51
N ARG A 129 -8.12 6.54 3.62
CA ARG A 129 -8.19 7.43 4.81
C ARG A 129 -9.09 6.88 5.90
N ALA A 130 -10.08 6.09 5.51
CA ALA A 130 -11.03 5.44 6.39
C ALA A 130 -11.50 4.13 5.75
N LYS A 131 -12.28 3.34 6.50
CA LYS A 131 -12.86 2.12 5.97
C LYS A 131 -13.65 2.42 4.70
N ASP A 132 -13.28 1.78 3.59
CA ASP A 132 -13.90 1.95 2.27
C ASP A 132 -13.79 3.33 1.64
N VAL A 133 -12.94 4.20 2.18
CA VAL A 133 -12.75 5.56 1.66
C VAL A 133 -11.31 5.73 1.21
N ALA A 134 -11.11 5.62 -0.10
CA ALA A 134 -9.85 5.92 -0.75
C ALA A 134 -9.45 7.38 -0.53
N LEU A 135 -8.14 7.64 -0.51
CA LEU A 135 -7.59 8.98 -0.54
C LEU A 135 -7.60 9.51 -1.98
N ASP A 136 -8.15 10.71 -2.15
CA ASP A 136 -8.28 11.35 -3.46
C ASP A 136 -6.90 11.62 -4.07
N ARG A 137 -6.71 11.21 -5.33
CA ARG A 137 -5.51 11.49 -6.15
C ARG A 137 -4.18 11.00 -5.55
N THR A 138 -4.21 10.03 -4.63
CA THR A 138 -2.99 9.45 -4.05
C THR A 138 -2.59 8.13 -4.71
N GLU A 139 -1.29 7.85 -4.67
CA GLU A 139 -0.68 6.59 -5.10
C GLU A 139 0.43 6.18 -4.15
N TYR A 140 0.81 4.90 -4.18
CA TYR A 140 1.97 4.44 -3.43
C TYR A 140 3.25 4.85 -4.15
N GLY A 141 4.14 5.57 -3.46
CA GLY A 141 5.43 5.98 -4.02
C GLY A 141 6.38 4.83 -4.30
N HIS A 142 6.32 3.75 -3.49
CA HIS A 142 7.11 2.54 -3.71
C HIS A 142 6.39 1.60 -4.69
N PRO A 143 6.96 1.33 -5.89
CA PRO A 143 6.27 0.57 -6.94
C PRO A 143 5.96 -0.86 -6.52
N ASP A 144 6.89 -1.56 -5.89
CA ASP A 144 6.67 -2.96 -5.48
C ASP A 144 5.56 -3.10 -4.43
N VAL A 145 5.49 -2.18 -3.46
CA VAL A 145 4.38 -2.12 -2.50
C VAL A 145 3.06 -1.88 -3.24
N ALA A 146 3.04 -1.00 -4.24
CA ALA A 146 1.86 -0.73 -5.05
C ALA A 146 1.39 -2.00 -5.80
N LEU A 147 2.32 -2.74 -6.42
CA LEU A 147 2.04 -4.00 -7.12
C LEU A 147 1.50 -5.06 -6.17
N VAL A 148 2.17 -5.30 -5.04
CA VAL A 148 1.75 -6.32 -4.06
C VAL A 148 0.39 -5.99 -3.48
N LEU A 149 0.14 -4.74 -3.07
CA LEU A 149 -1.16 -4.32 -2.56
C LEU A 149 -2.26 -4.39 -3.63
N THR A 150 -1.92 -4.18 -4.90
CA THR A 150 -2.86 -4.38 -6.02
C THR A 150 -3.24 -5.85 -6.14
N HIS A 151 -2.27 -6.77 -6.19
CA HIS A 151 -2.55 -8.21 -6.17
C HIS A 151 -3.43 -8.60 -5.00
N LEU A 152 -3.06 -8.19 -3.77
CA LEU A 152 -3.84 -8.49 -2.58
C LEU A 152 -5.27 -7.93 -2.66
N SER A 153 -5.45 -6.72 -3.18
CA SER A 153 -6.78 -6.12 -3.34
C SER A 153 -7.69 -6.95 -4.22
N TYR A 154 -7.21 -7.40 -5.39
CA TYR A 154 -8.00 -8.25 -6.29
C TYR A 154 -8.16 -9.68 -5.79
N TYR A 155 -7.14 -10.25 -5.15
CA TYR A 155 -7.25 -11.54 -4.47
C TYR A 155 -8.33 -11.52 -3.38
N TYR A 156 -8.54 -10.39 -2.71
CA TYR A 156 -9.56 -10.25 -1.68
C TYR A 156 -10.94 -9.87 -2.19
N SER A 157 -11.04 -8.95 -3.16
CA SER A 157 -12.31 -8.54 -3.77
C SER A 157 -12.87 -9.57 -4.74
N GLY A 158 -11.99 -10.30 -5.41
CA GLY A 158 -12.29 -11.01 -6.65
C GLY A 158 -12.52 -10.05 -7.80
N LEU A 159 -12.66 -10.61 -9.01
CA LEU A 159 -13.11 -9.89 -10.18
C LEU A 159 -14.63 -9.65 -10.11
N ASN A 160 -15.10 -8.59 -10.76
CA ASN A 160 -16.51 -8.44 -11.11
C ASN A 160 -16.81 -9.12 -12.46
N GLU A 161 -18.10 -9.26 -12.79
CA GLU A 161 -18.53 -9.97 -14.01
C GLU A 161 -17.95 -9.35 -15.28
N SER A 162 -17.88 -8.02 -15.36
CA SER A 162 -17.32 -7.33 -16.53
C SER A 162 -15.83 -7.58 -16.68
N GLN A 163 -15.06 -7.57 -15.58
CA GLN A 163 -13.63 -7.85 -15.59
C GLN A 163 -13.36 -9.30 -15.98
N LEU A 164 -14.13 -10.24 -15.44
CA LEU A 164 -14.00 -11.65 -15.80
C LEU A 164 -14.34 -11.88 -17.29
N SER A 165 -15.43 -11.28 -17.77
CA SER A 165 -15.83 -11.35 -19.19
C SER A 165 -14.73 -10.81 -20.10
N GLN A 166 -14.04 -9.73 -19.71
CA GLN A 166 -12.89 -9.20 -20.45
C GLN A 166 -11.74 -10.22 -20.53
N CYS A 167 -11.43 -10.93 -19.44
CA CYS A 167 -10.43 -11.99 -19.45
C CYS A 167 -10.77 -13.08 -20.46
N PHE A 168 -11.99 -13.62 -20.41
CA PHE A 168 -12.43 -14.68 -21.32
C PHE A 168 -12.48 -14.22 -22.78
N LYS A 169 -12.93 -12.99 -23.03
CA LYS A 169 -12.95 -12.40 -24.37
C LYS A 169 -11.53 -12.31 -24.94
N ARG A 170 -10.59 -11.76 -24.16
CA ARG A 170 -9.18 -11.66 -24.56
C ARG A 170 -8.57 -13.04 -24.78
N LEU A 171 -8.81 -13.98 -23.87
CA LEU A 171 -8.34 -15.34 -23.98
C LEU A 171 -8.75 -15.95 -25.32
N ASN A 172 -10.02 -15.81 -25.71
CA ASN A 172 -10.54 -16.29 -26.98
C ASN A 172 -10.00 -15.56 -28.22
N GLU A 173 -9.79 -14.25 -28.13
CA GLU A 173 -9.47 -13.40 -29.29
C GLU A 173 -7.96 -13.21 -29.53
N GLN A 174 -7.12 -13.32 -28.49
CA GLN A 174 -5.73 -12.85 -28.55
C GLN A 174 -4.68 -13.88 -28.12
N GLU A 175 -5.08 -14.96 -27.43
CA GLU A 175 -4.12 -16.00 -27.05
C GLU A 175 -4.00 -17.06 -28.14
N THR A 176 -2.77 -17.48 -28.43
CA THR A 176 -2.50 -18.51 -29.45
C THR A 176 -3.03 -19.89 -29.04
N ASP A 177 -2.98 -20.20 -27.74
CA ASP A 177 -3.44 -21.47 -27.17
C ASP A 177 -4.30 -21.20 -25.91
N PRO A 178 -5.58 -20.82 -26.09
CA PRO A 178 -6.47 -20.51 -24.98
C PRO A 178 -6.78 -21.73 -24.12
N ALA A 179 -6.79 -22.93 -24.71
CA ALA A 179 -7.12 -24.16 -24.00
C ALA A 179 -6.05 -24.48 -22.94
N SER A 180 -4.76 -24.37 -23.27
CA SER A 180 -3.67 -24.62 -22.32
C SER A 180 -3.69 -23.66 -21.12
N ILE A 181 -3.97 -22.37 -21.34
CA ILE A 181 -4.11 -21.38 -20.26
C ILE A 181 -5.33 -21.72 -19.39
N TYR A 182 -6.46 -22.04 -20.02
CA TYR A 182 -7.68 -22.40 -19.32
C TYR A 182 -7.52 -23.67 -18.46
N ASP A 183 -6.82 -24.68 -18.98
CA ASP A 183 -6.52 -25.91 -18.27
C ASP A 183 -5.71 -25.62 -17.00
N GLN A 184 -4.77 -24.67 -17.03
CA GLN A 184 -4.07 -24.24 -15.82
C GLN A 184 -5.02 -23.60 -14.78
N TRP A 185 -5.99 -22.79 -15.22
CA TRP A 185 -6.99 -22.20 -14.32
C TRP A 185 -7.84 -23.28 -13.64
N ILE A 186 -8.23 -24.32 -14.38
CA ILE A 186 -8.98 -25.48 -13.88
C ILE A 186 -8.13 -26.34 -12.94
N LEU A 187 -6.88 -26.65 -13.31
CA LEU A 187 -5.96 -27.44 -12.48
C LEU A 187 -5.66 -26.77 -11.12
N TYR A 188 -5.83 -25.45 -11.04
CA TYR A 188 -5.66 -24.70 -9.81
C TYR A 188 -6.90 -24.73 -8.88
N GLU A 189 -8.03 -25.24 -9.36
CA GLU A 189 -9.22 -25.56 -8.57
C GLU A 189 -9.16 -26.99 -8.02
N ASP A 190 -10.11 -27.34 -7.15
CA ASP A 190 -10.39 -28.73 -6.81
C ASP A 190 -11.44 -29.30 -7.77
N GLU A 191 -11.19 -30.49 -8.31
CA GLU A 191 -12.01 -31.09 -9.37
C GLU A 191 -13.49 -31.26 -8.98
N LYS A 192 -13.76 -31.48 -7.69
CA LYS A 192 -15.10 -31.61 -7.10
C LYS A 192 -15.92 -30.31 -7.16
N ASP A 193 -15.24 -29.15 -7.20
CA ASP A 193 -15.86 -27.82 -7.13
C ASP A 193 -16.02 -27.19 -8.52
N VAL A 194 -15.66 -27.94 -9.58
CA VAL A 194 -15.75 -27.52 -10.98
C VAL A 194 -16.83 -28.33 -11.72
N PRO A 195 -17.95 -27.69 -12.12
CA PRO A 195 -18.98 -28.31 -12.93
C PRO A 195 -18.44 -28.90 -14.24
N LYS A 196 -18.92 -30.08 -14.63
CA LYS A 196 -18.46 -30.79 -15.84
C LYS A 196 -18.56 -29.94 -17.11
N SER A 197 -19.58 -29.09 -17.21
CA SER A 197 -19.83 -28.20 -18.35
C SER A 197 -18.72 -27.18 -18.58
N ILE A 198 -17.95 -26.81 -17.54
CA ILE A 198 -16.88 -25.81 -17.62
C ILE A 198 -15.49 -26.41 -17.42
N ARG A 199 -15.32 -27.74 -17.40
CA ARG A 199 -14.00 -28.36 -17.17
C ARG A 199 -13.02 -28.18 -18.33
N GLN A 200 -13.53 -27.96 -19.53
CA GLN A 200 -12.75 -27.82 -20.75
C GLN A 200 -13.10 -26.51 -21.43
N TRP A 201 -12.12 -25.93 -22.12
CA TRP A 201 -12.30 -24.67 -22.85
C TRP A 201 -13.46 -24.74 -23.84
N ASN A 202 -13.60 -25.85 -24.58
CA ASN A 202 -14.67 -26.05 -25.57
C ASN A 202 -16.09 -26.06 -24.96
N GLY A 203 -16.21 -26.27 -23.64
CA GLY A 203 -17.49 -26.23 -22.93
C GLY A 203 -17.94 -24.81 -22.57
N ILE A 204 -17.08 -23.80 -22.75
CA ILE A 204 -17.36 -22.41 -22.39
C ILE A 204 -18.15 -21.72 -23.49
N ASN A 205 -19.34 -21.23 -23.13
CA ASN A 205 -20.16 -20.41 -24.00
C ASN A 205 -20.41 -19.04 -23.36
N LEU A 206 -19.63 -18.04 -23.77
CA LEU A 206 -19.74 -16.66 -23.25
C LEU A 206 -21.06 -15.96 -23.60
N LYS A 207 -21.86 -16.52 -24.51
CA LYS A 207 -23.20 -16.01 -24.85
C LYS A 207 -24.28 -16.60 -23.94
N ASP A 208 -23.99 -17.70 -23.24
CA ASP A 208 -24.90 -18.31 -22.29
C ASP A 208 -24.82 -17.60 -20.94
N TYR A 209 -25.78 -16.71 -20.71
CA TYR A 209 -25.87 -15.95 -19.46
C TYR A 209 -26.07 -16.85 -18.23
N GLN A 210 -26.82 -17.95 -18.36
CA GLN A 210 -27.09 -18.85 -17.24
C GLN A 210 -25.83 -19.63 -16.86
N GLN A 211 -25.10 -20.14 -17.86
CA GLN A 211 -23.81 -20.78 -17.62
C GLN A 211 -22.82 -19.81 -16.95
N ASN A 212 -22.84 -18.54 -17.38
CA ASN A 212 -21.97 -17.52 -16.82
C ASN A 212 -22.24 -17.27 -15.33
N ILE A 213 -23.50 -17.03 -14.95
CA ILE A 213 -23.86 -16.70 -13.57
C ILE A 213 -23.78 -17.91 -12.64
N ASP A 214 -24.21 -19.08 -13.08
CA ASP A 214 -24.31 -20.24 -12.19
C ASP A 214 -22.97 -20.95 -12.03
N TYR A 215 -22.11 -20.93 -13.06
CA TYR A 215 -20.92 -21.77 -13.10
C TYR A 215 -19.63 -20.97 -13.32
N ILE A 216 -19.53 -20.17 -14.38
CA ILE A 216 -18.25 -19.52 -14.74
C ILE A 216 -17.86 -18.47 -13.70
N PHE A 217 -18.74 -17.50 -13.41
CA PHE A 217 -18.43 -16.40 -12.51
C PHE A 217 -18.11 -16.85 -11.08
N PRO A 218 -18.92 -17.72 -10.42
CA PRO A 218 -18.63 -18.20 -9.08
C PRO A 218 -17.34 -19.02 -9.00
N THR A 219 -16.99 -19.73 -10.08
CA THR A 219 -15.75 -20.54 -10.15
C THR A 219 -14.53 -19.65 -10.25
N PHE A 220 -14.53 -18.69 -11.17
CA PHE A 220 -13.31 -18.00 -11.55
C PHE A 220 -13.07 -16.65 -10.88
N ARG A 221 -14.08 -16.01 -10.27
CA ARG A 221 -13.89 -14.63 -9.77
C ARG A 221 -12.80 -14.49 -8.71
N TYR A 222 -12.54 -15.54 -7.93
CA TYR A 222 -11.48 -15.56 -6.91
C TYR A 222 -10.26 -16.40 -7.31
N ASN A 223 -10.26 -16.99 -8.50
CA ASN A 223 -9.15 -17.80 -8.97
C ASN A 223 -7.92 -16.91 -9.20
N MET A 224 -6.83 -17.18 -8.46
CA MET A 224 -5.63 -16.34 -8.51
C MET A 224 -5.01 -16.25 -9.90
N LEU A 225 -5.07 -17.31 -10.71
CA LEU A 225 -4.48 -17.29 -12.04
C LEU A 225 -5.28 -16.40 -13.00
N VAL A 226 -6.62 -16.42 -12.89
CA VAL A 226 -7.49 -15.53 -13.65
C VAL A 226 -7.31 -14.07 -13.22
N ILE A 227 -7.16 -13.83 -11.91
CA ILE A 227 -6.86 -12.51 -11.37
C ILE A 227 -5.50 -12.01 -11.88
N ASN A 228 -4.47 -12.86 -11.89
CA ASN A 228 -3.16 -12.50 -12.42
C ASN A 228 -3.24 -12.17 -13.91
N TYR A 229 -3.97 -12.98 -14.69
CA TYR A 229 -4.24 -12.69 -16.09
C TYR A 229 -4.92 -11.32 -16.27
N PHE A 230 -5.93 -11.00 -15.44
CA PHE A 230 -6.55 -9.67 -15.49
C PHE A 230 -5.54 -8.55 -15.21
N LEU A 231 -4.73 -8.70 -14.17
CA LEU A 231 -3.74 -7.71 -13.76
C LEU A 231 -2.66 -7.49 -14.83
N ASP A 232 -2.14 -8.57 -15.39
CA ASP A 232 -1.04 -8.56 -16.34
C ASP A 232 -1.42 -7.95 -17.69
N TYR A 233 -2.68 -8.09 -18.13
CA TYR A 233 -3.11 -7.61 -19.44
C TYR A 233 -3.96 -6.34 -19.42
N PHE A 234 -4.65 -6.03 -18.32
CA PHE A 234 -5.58 -4.90 -18.27
C PHE A 234 -5.16 -3.80 -17.28
N VAL A 235 -4.43 -4.14 -16.21
CA VAL A 235 -4.08 -3.19 -15.14
C VAL A 235 -2.64 -2.70 -15.28
N PHE A 236 -1.66 -3.57 -15.14
CA PHE A 236 -0.25 -3.18 -15.06
C PHE A 236 0.32 -2.54 -16.33
N PRO A 237 -0.02 -2.99 -17.56
CA PRO A 237 0.46 -2.32 -18.77
C PRO A 237 0.03 -0.85 -18.86
N ARG A 238 -1.13 -0.52 -18.27
CA ARG A 238 -1.69 0.82 -18.26
C ARG A 238 -1.18 1.65 -17.09
N GLU A 239 -1.15 1.06 -15.89
CA GLU A 239 -1.01 1.82 -14.63
C GLU A 239 0.34 1.68 -13.94
N ALA A 240 1.08 0.58 -14.19
CA ALA A 240 2.40 0.37 -13.60
C ALA A 240 3.54 0.87 -14.50
N LYS A 241 3.22 1.65 -15.55
CA LYS A 241 4.21 2.20 -16.47
C LYS A 241 5.11 3.20 -15.74
N GLN A 242 6.40 2.89 -15.66
CA GLN A 242 7.42 3.82 -15.18
C GLN A 242 8.03 4.58 -16.36
N PHE A 243 8.35 5.84 -16.11
CA PHE A 243 9.09 6.69 -17.03
C PHE A 243 10.50 6.90 -16.47
N PRO A 244 11.52 7.06 -17.33
CA PRO A 244 12.90 7.28 -16.87
C PRO A 244 13.05 8.57 -16.06
N SER A 245 12.14 9.53 -16.27
CA SER A 245 12.07 10.79 -15.54
C SER A 245 10.65 11.03 -15.04
N LYS A 246 10.52 11.56 -13.82
CA LYS A 246 9.25 12.04 -13.28
C LYS A 246 9.26 13.57 -13.26
N LEU A 247 8.16 14.19 -13.70
CA LEU A 247 7.93 15.61 -13.43
C LEU A 247 7.57 15.74 -11.96
N VAL A 248 8.46 16.33 -11.17
CA VAL A 248 8.25 16.57 -9.75
C VAL A 248 8.26 18.08 -9.52
N ALA A 249 7.30 18.54 -8.73
CA ALA A 249 7.28 19.88 -8.19
C ALA A 249 6.91 19.79 -6.71
N SER A 250 7.60 20.57 -5.91
CA SER A 250 7.44 20.72 -4.48
C SER A 250 7.23 22.19 -4.14
N ALA A 251 6.77 22.47 -2.92
CA ALA A 251 6.65 23.85 -2.45
C ALA A 251 8.00 24.60 -2.52
N TRP A 252 9.12 23.89 -2.35
CA TRP A 252 10.47 24.47 -2.47
C TRP A 252 10.78 24.97 -3.88
N ASP A 253 10.21 24.35 -4.92
CA ASP A 253 10.38 24.79 -6.32
C ASP A 253 9.69 26.13 -6.61
N LEU A 254 8.81 26.60 -5.72
CA LEU A 254 8.31 27.97 -5.77
C LEU A 254 9.47 28.93 -5.54
N SER A 255 10.26 28.71 -4.48
CA SER A 255 11.42 29.54 -4.12
C SER A 255 12.68 29.29 -4.97
N SER A 256 12.59 28.54 -6.07
CA SER A 256 13.77 28.23 -6.89
C SER A 256 14.39 29.51 -7.49
N SER A 257 15.72 29.60 -7.46
CA SER A 257 16.49 30.65 -8.15
C SER A 257 16.28 30.70 -9.66
N LEU A 258 15.72 29.63 -10.24
CA LEU A 258 15.34 29.58 -11.65
C LEU A 258 14.11 30.44 -11.98
N ARG A 259 13.37 30.90 -10.96
CA ARG A 259 12.24 31.81 -11.17
C ARG A 259 12.71 33.26 -11.19
N THR A 260 12.16 34.03 -12.12
CA THR A 260 12.42 35.47 -12.26
C THR A 260 11.66 36.32 -11.24
N ASN A 261 10.61 35.77 -10.64
CA ASN A 261 9.77 36.50 -9.69
C ASN A 261 10.37 36.40 -8.29
N ILE A 262 10.58 37.56 -7.66
CA ILE A 262 10.99 37.66 -6.26
C ILE A 262 9.86 37.08 -5.41
N ILE A 263 10.20 36.17 -4.50
CA ILE A 263 9.29 35.66 -3.49
C ILE A 263 9.63 36.36 -2.19
N THR A 264 8.63 37.00 -1.61
CA THR A 264 8.79 37.83 -0.43
C THR A 264 8.13 37.17 0.78
N GLY A 265 8.85 37.08 1.89
CA GLY A 265 8.29 36.80 3.20
C GLY A 265 7.73 38.09 3.81
N PHE A 266 6.60 38.00 4.50
CA PHE A 266 5.93 39.15 5.14
C PHE A 266 6.00 39.03 6.66
N SER A 267 5.54 40.07 7.37
CA SER A 267 5.60 40.19 8.84
C SER A 267 5.04 38.98 9.61
N GLY A 268 4.05 38.26 9.06
CA GLY A 268 3.52 37.03 9.67
C GLY A 268 4.46 35.82 9.61
N THR A 269 5.63 35.95 8.98
CA THR A 269 6.64 34.89 8.85
C THR A 269 7.97 35.22 9.51
N ASN A 270 8.04 36.34 10.27
CA ASN A 270 9.26 36.84 10.91
C ASN A 270 9.91 35.76 11.81
N ASP A 271 9.12 35.12 12.67
CA ASP A 271 9.58 34.06 13.58
C ASP A 271 10.18 32.84 12.83
N THR A 272 9.74 32.60 11.60
CA THR A 272 10.17 31.47 10.76
C THR A 272 11.15 31.86 9.65
N GLN A 273 11.59 33.12 9.60
CA GLN A 273 12.41 33.65 8.50
C GLN A 273 13.65 32.79 8.24
N LEU A 274 14.33 32.36 9.30
CA LEU A 274 15.53 31.51 9.21
C LEU A 274 15.25 30.10 8.65
N LEU A 275 13.99 29.68 8.65
CA LEU A 275 13.54 28.39 8.10
C LEU A 275 13.06 28.51 6.65
N LEU A 276 12.89 29.75 6.15
CA LEU A 276 12.48 29.98 4.77
C LEU A 276 13.65 29.71 3.81
N PRO A 277 13.35 29.23 2.58
CA PRO A 277 14.38 29.05 1.56
C PRO A 277 15.18 30.34 1.31
N VAL A 278 16.49 30.20 1.08
CA VAL A 278 17.46 31.29 0.88
C VAL A 278 17.05 32.35 -0.15
N HIS A 279 16.25 31.95 -1.14
CA HIS A 279 15.79 32.84 -2.20
C HIS A 279 14.58 33.70 -1.81
N ILE A 280 13.94 33.41 -0.67
CA ILE A 280 12.87 34.25 -0.11
C ILE A 280 13.53 35.43 0.61
N ARG A 281 13.13 36.64 0.25
CA ARG A 281 13.59 37.86 0.91
C ARG A 281 12.51 38.37 1.85
N GLN A 282 12.89 38.77 3.05
CA GLN A 282 11.96 39.39 3.97
C GLN A 282 11.77 40.87 3.58
N ASP A 283 10.53 41.32 3.60
CA ASP A 283 10.15 42.72 3.34
C ASP A 283 9.19 43.18 4.43
N ASP A 284 9.77 43.52 5.59
CA ASP A 284 9.00 43.96 6.75
C ASP A 284 8.58 45.42 6.59
N LEU A 285 7.27 45.64 6.62
CA LEU A 285 6.69 46.97 6.58
C LEU A 285 7.04 47.74 7.88
N PRO A 286 7.56 48.98 7.79
CA PRO A 286 7.91 49.78 8.97
C PRO A 286 6.77 49.93 9.98
N GLU A 287 5.52 50.02 9.49
CA GLU A 287 4.32 50.18 10.34
C GLU A 287 4.06 48.96 11.24
N LEU A 288 4.59 47.80 10.85
CA LEU A 288 4.39 46.51 11.53
C LEU A 288 5.55 46.11 12.43
N GLN A 289 6.69 46.80 12.42
CA GLN A 289 7.84 46.43 13.28
C GLN A 289 7.52 46.38 14.78
N LYS A 290 6.48 47.10 15.22
CA LYS A 290 6.02 47.13 16.60
C LYS A 290 5.18 45.92 17.02
N THR A 291 4.73 45.07 16.08
CA THR A 291 3.80 43.97 16.41
C THR A 291 4.41 42.99 17.40
N ASP A 292 5.69 42.66 17.24
CA ASP A 292 6.38 41.71 18.11
C ASP A 292 6.49 42.27 19.53
N ALA A 293 6.81 43.56 19.65
CA ALA A 293 6.80 44.27 20.93
C ALA A 293 5.39 44.34 21.54
N ILE A 294 4.33 44.46 20.74
CA ILE A 294 2.94 44.42 21.22
C ILE A 294 2.60 43.03 21.76
N VAL A 295 3.06 41.94 21.11
CA VAL A 295 2.86 40.57 21.61
C VAL A 295 3.54 40.40 22.96
N VAL A 296 4.82 40.77 23.07
CA VAL A 296 5.56 40.71 24.35
C VAL A 296 4.88 41.57 25.42
N ASN A 297 4.49 42.80 25.07
CA ASN A 297 3.81 43.69 26.01
C ASN A 297 2.45 43.12 26.46
N ASN A 298 1.73 42.42 25.59
CA ASN A 298 0.49 41.72 25.96
C ASN A 298 0.77 40.53 26.87
N LEU A 299 1.78 39.70 26.56
CA LEU A 299 2.15 38.54 27.39
C LEU A 299 2.60 38.95 28.80
N LEU A 300 3.28 40.09 28.93
CA LEU A 300 3.80 40.62 30.19
C LEU A 300 2.79 41.50 30.96
N LYS A 301 1.52 41.56 30.53
CA LYS A 301 0.47 42.23 31.32
C LYS A 301 0.26 41.51 32.65
N THR A 302 -0.01 42.28 33.69
CA THR A 302 -0.27 41.79 35.05
C THR A 302 -1.37 40.72 35.12
N GLU A 303 -2.37 40.82 34.24
CA GLU A 303 -3.49 39.89 34.10
C GLU A 303 -3.03 38.49 33.65
N ASN A 304 -1.86 38.39 32.99
CA ASN A 304 -1.28 37.13 32.55
C ASN A 304 -0.23 36.56 33.53
N GLU A 305 0.00 37.21 34.68
CA GLU A 305 0.96 36.75 35.70
C GLU A 305 0.39 35.64 36.61
N ASN A 306 -0.90 35.32 36.46
CA ASN A 306 -1.57 34.30 37.25
C ASN A 306 -1.89 33.06 36.41
N TYR A 307 -1.69 31.87 36.98
CA TYR A 307 -2.11 30.61 36.38
C TYR A 307 -2.71 29.69 37.42
N GLN A 308 -3.71 28.91 37.01
CA GLN A 308 -4.35 27.92 37.87
C GLN A 308 -4.13 26.52 37.29
N CYS A 309 -3.40 25.68 38.03
CA CYS A 309 -3.18 24.29 37.66
C CYS A 309 -4.38 23.44 38.10
N LEU A 310 -4.97 22.70 37.17
CA LEU A 310 -6.08 21.78 37.45
C LEU A 310 -5.55 20.34 37.66
N PRO A 311 -6.25 19.51 38.46
CA PRO A 311 -5.90 18.10 38.64
C PRO A 311 -5.94 17.33 37.32
N ILE A 312 -5.03 16.36 37.18
CA ILE A 312 -5.04 15.39 36.09
C ILE A 312 -6.35 14.56 36.17
N ASN A 313 -7.03 14.37 35.03
CA ASN A 313 -8.33 13.69 34.90
C ASN A 313 -9.54 14.42 35.53
N ILE A 314 -9.52 15.75 35.54
CA ILE A 314 -10.70 16.54 35.92
C ILE A 314 -11.85 16.34 34.91
N ALA A 315 -13.07 16.18 35.41
CA ALA A 315 -14.27 16.15 34.57
C ALA A 315 -14.52 17.52 33.92
N SER A 316 -14.99 17.53 32.68
CA SER A 316 -15.26 18.75 31.90
C SER A 316 -16.19 19.74 32.61
N GLU A 317 -17.20 19.24 33.34
CA GLU A 317 -18.11 20.05 34.16
C GLU A 317 -17.36 20.83 35.25
N ASN A 318 -16.34 20.23 35.86
CA ASN A 318 -15.55 20.87 36.90
C ASN A 318 -14.58 21.91 36.32
N ILE A 319 -14.06 21.69 35.11
CA ILE A 319 -13.27 22.71 34.39
C ILE A 319 -14.14 23.94 34.11
N LEU A 320 -15.34 23.72 33.55
CA LEU A 320 -16.28 24.80 33.24
C LEU A 320 -16.68 25.58 34.49
N LYS A 321 -16.93 24.88 35.60
CA LYS A 321 -17.23 25.51 36.88
C LYS A 321 -16.09 26.40 37.36
N GLN A 322 -14.84 25.94 37.26
CA GLN A 322 -13.66 26.72 37.65
C GLN A 322 -13.47 27.97 36.76
N ILE A 323 -13.77 27.87 35.46
CA ILE A 323 -13.72 29.02 34.55
C ILE A 323 -14.78 30.06 34.92
N VAL A 324 -16.00 29.62 35.23
CA VAL A 324 -17.12 30.50 35.63
C VAL A 324 -16.85 31.16 36.99
N ASP A 325 -16.26 30.42 37.93
CA ASP A 325 -15.94 30.91 39.26
C ASP A 325 -14.65 31.74 39.29
N HIS A 326 -13.93 31.87 38.16
CA HIS A 326 -12.70 32.64 38.07
C HIS A 326 -12.98 34.14 38.24
N GLN A 327 -12.17 34.82 39.06
CA GLN A 327 -12.41 36.23 39.43
C GLN A 327 -12.23 37.21 38.27
N GLU A 328 -11.34 36.88 37.33
CA GLU A 328 -11.07 37.67 36.14
C GLU A 328 -11.79 37.13 34.91
N ILE A 329 -12.16 38.03 34.00
CA ILE A 329 -12.85 37.69 32.76
C ILE A 329 -11.90 36.91 31.85
N VAL A 330 -12.22 35.64 31.59
CA VAL A 330 -11.51 34.83 30.60
C VAL A 330 -12.05 35.15 29.21
N ASN A 331 -11.27 35.87 28.40
CA ASN A 331 -11.65 36.24 27.03
C ASN A 331 -11.41 35.14 25.99
N VAL A 332 -10.43 34.27 26.23
CA VAL A 332 -10.00 33.22 25.29
C VAL A 332 -9.64 31.97 26.07
N ILE A 333 -10.11 30.81 25.60
CA ILE A 333 -9.67 29.50 26.09
C ILE A 333 -8.85 28.87 24.96
N LEU A 334 -7.60 28.51 25.26
CA LEU A 334 -6.70 27.85 24.31
C LEU A 334 -6.57 26.38 24.70
N ASP A 335 -7.07 25.48 23.85
CA ASP A 335 -6.77 24.05 23.92
C ASP A 335 -5.49 23.78 23.14
N VAL A 336 -4.42 23.41 23.85
CA VAL A 336 -3.12 23.11 23.25
C VAL A 336 -3.02 21.68 22.71
N GLY A 337 -4.09 20.88 22.83
CA GLY A 337 -4.09 19.48 22.43
C GLY A 337 -3.35 18.57 23.42
N ALA A 338 -3.61 17.27 23.33
CA ALA A 338 -2.97 16.22 24.12
C ALA A 338 -1.69 15.69 23.46
#